data_AF-M6FUH8-F1
#
_entry.id   AF-M6FUH8-F1
#
_cell.length_a   1.000
_cell.length_b   1.000
_cell.length_c   1.000
_cell.angle_alpha   90.00
_cell.angle_beta   90.00
_cell.angle_gamma   90.00
#
_symmetry.space_group_name_H-M   'P 1'
#
loop_
_entity.id
_entity.type
_entity.pdbx_description
1 polymer ?
#
loop_
_entity_poly.entity_id
_entity_poly.type
_entity_poly.pdbx_seq_one_letter_code
_entity_poly.pdbx_strand_id
1 'polypeptide(L)'
;MVNSKNLKRNYIHSSQPKSYQPNQMNNFYTMEMRKKLSGPRSKIIYSKRFPSIEGVFGAIKGSRGENLFLTKGIEKVFLEWSERCSAHNIAKLCGFRYV
;
A
#
# COMPACT_ATOMS: atom_id res chain seq x y z
N MET A 1 -7.86 -18.24 12.98
CA MET A 1 -8.97 -17.86 12.07
C MET A 1 -9.39 -16.42 12.35
N VAL A 2 -8.90 -15.44 11.58
CA VAL A 2 -9.29 -14.02 11.79
C VAL A 2 -10.68 -13.80 11.19
N ASN A 3 -11.66 -13.54 12.05
CA ASN A 3 -13.06 -13.35 11.72
C ASN A 3 -13.25 -12.11 10.81
N SER A 4 -13.47 -12.35 9.51
CA SER A 4 -13.61 -11.33 8.47
C SER A 4 -14.75 -10.34 8.71
N LYS A 5 -15.70 -10.64 9.62
CA LYS A 5 -16.83 -9.77 9.95
C LYS A 5 -16.42 -8.55 10.80
N ASN A 6 -15.30 -8.64 11.54
CA ASN A 6 -14.83 -7.55 12.41
C ASN A 6 -13.86 -6.55 11.73
N LEU A 7 -13.33 -6.88 10.55
CA LEU A 7 -12.43 -5.97 9.81
C LEU A 7 -13.16 -4.75 9.22
N LYS A 8 -14.48 -4.83 8.99
CA LYS A 8 -15.24 -3.74 8.35
C LYS A 8 -15.47 -2.51 9.25
N ARG A 9 -15.35 -2.65 10.59
CA ARG A 9 -15.74 -1.58 11.53
C ARG A 9 -14.60 -0.61 11.84
N ASN A 10 -13.34 -1.06 11.79
CA ASN A 10 -12.17 -0.28 12.22
C ASN A 10 -11.32 0.29 11.06
N TYR A 11 -11.64 -0.05 9.80
CA TYR A 11 -10.96 0.47 8.60
C TYR A 11 -11.81 1.49 7.82
N ILE A 12 -12.80 2.10 8.46
CA ILE A 12 -13.42 3.30 7.91
C ILE A 12 -12.42 4.44 8.17
N HIS A 13 -11.60 4.78 7.17
CA HIS A 13 -10.86 6.03 7.17
C HIS A 13 -11.89 7.18 7.18
N SER A 14 -12.36 7.58 8.36
CA SER A 14 -13.10 8.83 8.60
C SER A 14 -12.15 10.03 8.63
N SER A 15 -11.03 9.94 7.91
CA SER A 15 -10.16 11.08 7.69
C SER A 15 -10.93 12.04 6.80
N GLN A 16 -11.22 13.24 7.33
CA GLN A 16 -11.76 14.35 6.56
C GLN A 16 -11.00 14.44 5.22
N PRO A 17 -11.67 14.63 4.06
CA PRO A 17 -10.96 14.81 2.81
C PRO A 17 -10.02 16.00 2.98
N LYS A 18 -8.70 15.77 2.90
CA LYS A 18 -7.72 16.87 2.99
C LYS A 18 -8.06 17.89 1.90
N SER A 19 -8.47 19.09 2.31
CA SER A 19 -8.71 20.23 1.43
C SER A 19 -7.36 20.78 0.95
N TYR A 20 -6.91 20.31 -0.22
CA TYR A 20 -5.67 20.80 -0.82
C TYR A 20 -5.95 21.97 -1.75
N GLN A 21 -5.31 23.11 -1.48
CA GLN A 21 -5.30 24.24 -2.40
C GLN A 21 -4.50 23.87 -3.67
N PRO A 22 -5.04 24.09 -4.89
CA PRO A 22 -4.46 23.60 -6.15
C PRO A 22 -3.07 24.18 -6.50
N ASN A 23 -2.69 25.28 -5.87
CA ASN A 23 -1.56 26.14 -6.23
C ASN A 23 -0.21 25.72 -5.62
N GLN A 24 -0.11 24.59 -4.90
CA GLN A 24 1.09 24.25 -4.13
C GLN A 24 1.85 22.97 -4.55
N MET A 25 1.56 22.34 -5.71
CA MET A 25 2.23 21.08 -6.06
C MET A 25 2.67 20.98 -7.52
N ASN A 26 3.95 21.28 -7.76
CA ASN A 26 4.62 21.19 -9.07
C ASN A 26 5.11 19.77 -9.42
N ASN A 27 4.52 18.72 -8.85
CA ASN A 27 4.93 17.34 -9.14
C ASN A 27 4.06 16.75 -10.25
N PHE A 28 4.65 16.56 -11.43
CA PHE A 28 4.00 16.01 -12.63
C PHE A 28 3.18 14.75 -12.34
N TYR A 29 3.75 13.76 -11.66
CA TYR A 29 3.08 12.49 -11.36
C TYR A 29 1.85 12.68 -10.46
N THR A 30 1.88 13.65 -9.56
CA THR A 30 0.74 13.94 -8.69
C THR A 30 -0.40 14.58 -9.47
N MET A 31 -0.10 15.49 -10.41
CA MET A 31 -1.09 16.10 -11.29
C MET A 31 -1.74 15.05 -12.21
N GLU A 32 -0.94 14.19 -12.83
CA GLU A 32 -1.43 13.12 -13.71
C GLU A 32 -2.30 12.11 -12.94
N MET A 33 -1.90 11.73 -11.73
CA MET A 33 -2.70 10.85 -10.89
C MET A 33 -4.03 11.51 -10.51
N ARG A 34 -4.07 12.81 -10.23
CA ARG A 34 -5.33 13.55 -9.99
C ARG A 34 -6.22 13.56 -11.23
N LYS A 35 -5.66 13.84 -12.40
CA LYS A 35 -6.40 13.80 -13.67
C LYS A 35 -7.03 12.42 -13.87
N LYS A 36 -6.28 11.34 -13.64
CA LYS A 36 -6.76 9.96 -13.70
C LYS A 36 -7.85 9.65 -12.67
N LEU A 37 -7.75 10.19 -11.46
CA LEU A 37 -8.70 9.98 -10.35
C LEU A 37 -9.90 10.92 -10.36
N SER A 38 -9.97 11.89 -11.28
CA SER A 38 -11.10 12.82 -11.38
C SER A 38 -12.39 12.12 -11.85
N GLY A 39 -12.26 11.13 -12.73
CA GLY A 39 -13.38 10.40 -13.32
C GLY A 39 -14.14 9.50 -12.33
N PRO A 40 -15.48 9.41 -12.41
CA PRO A 40 -16.31 8.64 -11.49
C PRO A 40 -15.96 7.14 -11.50
N ARG A 41 -15.71 6.57 -12.69
CA ARG A 41 -15.26 5.17 -12.84
C ARG A 41 -13.92 4.92 -12.15
N SER A 42 -12.95 5.81 -12.34
CA SER A 42 -11.63 5.71 -11.72
C SER A 42 -11.68 5.81 -10.20
N LYS A 43 -12.54 6.68 -9.65
CA LYS A 43 -12.77 6.79 -8.20
C LYS A 43 -13.28 5.48 -7.60
N ILE A 44 -14.23 4.82 -8.26
CA ILE A 44 -14.79 3.53 -7.81
C ILE A 44 -13.74 2.41 -7.85
N ILE A 45 -12.89 2.40 -8.87
CA ILE A 45 -11.80 1.42 -8.97
C ILE A 45 -10.75 1.68 -7.88
N TYR A 46 -10.37 2.94 -7.71
CA TYR A 46 -9.32 3.34 -6.78
C TYR A 46 -9.75 3.27 -5.31
N SER A 47 -11.04 3.41 -5.00
CA SER A 47 -11.56 3.21 -3.64
C SER A 47 -11.38 1.77 -3.14
N LYS A 48 -11.20 0.81 -4.04
CA LYS A 48 -10.86 -0.58 -3.70
C LYS A 48 -9.38 -0.76 -3.32
N ARG A 49 -8.53 0.24 -3.54
CA ARG A 49 -7.11 0.19 -3.16
C ARG A 49 -7.03 0.18 -1.64
N PHE A 50 -6.50 -0.92 -1.08
CA PHE A 50 -6.31 -1.03 0.36
C PHE A 50 -5.31 0.07 0.82
N PRO A 51 -5.66 0.87 1.84
CA PRO A 51 -4.96 2.13 2.09
C PRO A 51 -3.70 2.02 2.96
N SER A 52 -3.38 0.91 3.60
CA SER A 52 -2.27 0.89 4.56
C SER A 52 -1.05 0.09 4.09
N ILE A 53 0.07 0.80 3.94
CA ILE A 53 1.41 0.22 3.79
C ILE A 53 1.86 -0.48 5.08
N GLU A 54 1.28 -0.14 6.23
CA GLU A 54 1.61 -0.73 7.54
C GLU A 54 1.33 -2.24 7.55
N GLY A 55 0.29 -2.69 6.83
CA GLY A 55 0.00 -4.12 6.70
C GLY A 55 1.09 -4.88 5.92
N VAL A 56 1.71 -4.23 4.93
CA VAL A 56 2.84 -4.79 4.18
C VAL A 56 4.07 -4.88 5.07
N PHE A 57 4.39 -3.79 5.78
CA PHE A 57 5.50 -3.76 6.74
C PHE A 57 5.32 -4.76 7.88
N GLY A 58 4.11 -4.89 8.44
CA GLY A 58 3.79 -5.84 9.50
C GLY A 58 3.94 -7.28 9.04
N ALA A 59 3.50 -7.62 7.81
CA ALA A 59 3.66 -8.96 7.26
C ALA A 59 5.13 -9.30 6.96
N ILE A 60 5.89 -8.35 6.42
CA ILE A 60 7.32 -8.54 6.11
C ILE A 60 8.13 -8.70 7.41
N LYS A 61 7.93 -7.82 8.39
CA LYS A 61 8.69 -7.83 9.66
C LYS A 61 8.25 -8.94 10.62
N GLY A 62 6.94 -9.16 10.74
CA GLY A 62 6.35 -10.13 11.64
C GLY A 62 6.30 -11.52 11.02
N SER A 63 5.38 -11.73 10.07
CA SER A 63 5.08 -13.07 9.54
C SER A 63 6.22 -13.68 8.71
N ARG A 64 7.04 -12.87 8.04
CA ARG A 64 8.21 -13.34 7.28
C ARG A 64 9.52 -13.24 8.06
N GLY A 65 9.55 -12.54 9.19
CA GLY A 65 10.75 -12.36 10.01
C GLY A 65 11.85 -11.53 9.34
N GLU A 66 11.56 -10.84 8.23
CA GLU A 66 12.54 -10.12 7.42
C GLU A 66 12.84 -8.73 8.03
N ASN A 67 13.55 -8.73 9.15
CA ASN A 67 13.86 -7.52 9.94
C ASN A 67 15.20 -6.85 9.57
N LEU A 68 16.04 -7.56 8.82
CA LEU A 68 17.39 -7.12 8.44
C LEU A 68 17.55 -7.25 6.92
N PHE A 69 18.43 -6.44 6.34
CA PHE A 69 18.87 -6.61 4.95
C PHE A 69 20.14 -7.46 4.91
N LEU A 70 20.22 -8.38 3.95
CA LEU A 70 21.38 -9.23 3.76
C LEU A 70 22.49 -8.51 3.00
N THR A 71 22.11 -7.54 2.17
CA THR A 71 23.04 -6.76 1.34
C THR A 71 23.38 -5.40 1.96
N LYS A 72 24.53 -4.84 1.59
CA LYS A 72 24.96 -3.48 1.97
C LYS A 72 25.12 -2.61 0.72
N GLY A 73 24.79 -1.32 0.85
CA GLY A 73 24.77 -0.35 -0.24
C GLY A 73 23.36 -0.10 -0.77
N ILE A 74 23.05 1.15 -1.09
CA ILE A 74 21.69 1.61 -1.43
C ILE A 74 21.08 0.83 -2.59
N GLU A 75 21.85 0.60 -3.66
CA GLU A 75 21.35 -0.10 -4.85
C GLU A 75 20.93 -1.55 -4.55
N LYS A 76 21.77 -2.28 -3.80
CA LYS A 76 21.51 -3.69 -3.47
C LYS A 76 20.35 -3.83 -2.48
N VAL A 77 20.30 -2.95 -1.47
CA VAL A 77 19.20 -2.89 -0.51
C VAL A 77 17.88 -2.54 -1.21
N PHE A 78 17.92 -1.67 -2.21
CA PHE A 78 16.74 -1.32 -3.00
C PHE A 78 16.21 -2.52 -3.81
N LEU A 79 17.11 -3.30 -4.43
CA LEU A 79 16.74 -4.52 -5.14
C LEU A 79 16.12 -5.55 -4.18
N GLU A 80 16.76 -5.78 -3.04
CA GLU A 80 16.29 -6.69 -2.00
C GLU A 80 14.91 -6.27 -1.47
N TRP A 81 14.70 -4.98 -1.23
CA TRP A 81 13.40 -4.44 -0.81
C TRP A 81 12.32 -4.65 -1.88
N SER A 82 12.66 -4.48 -3.16
CA SER A 82 11.75 -4.66 -4.29
C SER A 82 11.34 -6.13 -4.46
N GLU A 83 12.28 -7.05 -4.23
CA GLU A 83 12.02 -8.50 -4.22
C GLU A 83 11.04 -8.87 -3.11
N ARG A 84 11.28 -8.43 -1.87
CA ARG A 84 10.39 -8.69 -0.72
C ARG A 84 8.98 -8.17 -0.95
N CYS A 85 8.84 -6.95 -1.47
CA CYS A 85 7.55 -6.37 -1.82
C CYS A 85 6.84 -7.17 -2.92
N SER A 86 7.58 -7.64 -3.93
CA SER A 86 7.04 -8.46 -5.02
C SER A 86 6.57 -9.82 -4.50
N ALA A 87 7.36 -10.49 -3.67
CA ALA A 87 6.99 -11.75 -3.02
C ALA A 87 5.74 -11.58 -2.13
N HIS A 88 5.63 -10.47 -1.39
CA HIS A 88 4.42 -10.15 -0.63
C HIS A 88 3.20 -10.01 -1.54
N ASN A 89 3.31 -9.27 -2.64
CA ASN A 89 2.22 -9.05 -3.59
C ASN A 89 1.80 -10.35 -4.29
N ILE A 90 2.75 -11.18 -4.71
CA ILE A 90 2.48 -12.50 -5.30
C ILE A 90 1.75 -13.39 -4.29
N ALA A 91 2.21 -13.45 -3.05
CA ALA A 91 1.53 -14.21 -2.00
C ALA A 91 0.08 -13.76 -1.81
N LYS A 92 -0.18 -12.45 -1.86
CA LYS A 92 -1.54 -11.89 -1.81
C LYS A 92 -2.40 -12.30 -3.00
N LEU A 93 -1.84 -12.35 -4.21
CA LEU A 93 -2.54 -12.79 -5.42
C LEU A 93 -2.87 -14.29 -5.38
N CYS A 94 -1.96 -15.10 -4.87
CA CYS A 94 -2.16 -16.55 -4.66
C CYS A 94 -3.13 -16.87 -3.51
N GLY A 95 -3.66 -15.86 -2.80
CA GLY A 95 -4.59 -16.05 -1.69
C GLY A 95 -3.92 -16.45 -0.36
N PHE A 96 -2.59 -16.45 -0.28
CA PHE A 96 -1.90 -16.69 0.98
C PHE A 96 -2.20 -15.56 1.96
N ARG A 97 -2.75 -15.95 3.11
CA ARG A 97 -2.90 -15.09 4.27
C ARG A 97 -1.91 -15.57 5.32
N TYR A 98 -1.02 -14.68 5.73
CA TYR A 98 -0.18 -14.92 6.88
C TYR A 98 -1.09 -15.21 8.09
N VAL A 99 -0.82 -16.32 8.79
CA VAL A 99 -1.59 -16.77 9.95
C VAL A 99 -1.14 -16.02 11.19
#